data_AF-M6AIM7-F1
#
_entry.id   AF-M6AIM7-F1
#
_cell.length_a   1.000
_cell.length_b   1.000
_cell.length_c   1.000
_cell.angle_alpha   90.00
_cell.angle_beta   90.00
_cell.angle_gamma   90.00
#
_symmetry.space_group_name_H-M   'P 1'
#
loop_
_entity.id
_entity.type
_entity.pdbx_description
1 polymer ?
#
loop_
_entity_poly.entity_id
_entity_poly.type
_entity_poly.pdbx_seq_one_letter_code
_entity_poly.pdbx_strand_id
1 'polypeptide(L)'
;MKSKTNSNDSKLLIELREKLLSWFQKNKRELPFRINKNAYRIWVSEIMLQQTRVAAMLPIYETFLKRFPDPKALQDASEEEVMKYWKGLGYYSRARNLKKGAGLLIEKYEGRFPECYEEALTIPGVGSYTASAVLSIAYGKPYAVLDGNVKRVLSRLFLIESDPNSSSTNQVLRDLAQKFLTPNAPGDHNEAMMELGALVCIPVPNCSVCPFENHCEAKRVGKEKEIPATKSVENWVDLDLNFLFLKSSGRILLVKYTTRRFFKTIYSLPFRLEGKHPYEKDEWVEELFADSRVIQNSLRSRHSITNHRIRLKFSELDEKNVVRIEKSLQKRKDIQFKWVNESELKEEFPSSISGKLIRLRNKNKKQPELPVGNL
;
A
#
# COMPACT_ATOMS: atom_id res chain seq x y z
N MET A 1 10.41 -40.07 -8.94
CA MET A 1 10.15 -40.96 -7.77
C MET A 1 8.97 -40.39 -6.99
N LYS A 2 7.85 -41.12 -6.92
CA LYS A 2 6.67 -40.74 -6.14
C LYS A 2 7.04 -40.71 -4.66
N SER A 3 7.06 -39.51 -4.07
CA SER A 3 7.31 -39.29 -2.64
C SER A 3 6.19 -39.94 -1.84
N LYS A 4 6.52 -41.02 -1.13
CA LYS A 4 5.72 -41.55 -0.02
C LYS A 4 5.69 -40.45 1.04
N THR A 5 4.63 -39.67 1.07
CA THR A 5 4.35 -38.77 2.20
C THR A 5 4.05 -39.67 3.39
N ASN A 6 4.91 -39.65 4.41
CA ASN A 6 4.80 -40.51 5.58
C ASN A 6 3.46 -40.26 6.28
N SER A 7 2.77 -41.32 6.71
CA SER A 7 1.47 -41.26 7.40
C SER A 7 1.49 -40.31 8.62
N ASN A 8 2.63 -40.22 9.31
CA ASN A 8 2.85 -39.30 10.44
C ASN A 8 2.79 -37.82 10.04
N ASP A 9 3.30 -37.45 8.86
CA ASP A 9 3.27 -36.06 8.38
C ASP A 9 1.83 -35.62 8.11
N SER A 10 1.00 -36.52 7.58
CA SER A 10 -0.42 -36.24 7.34
C SER A 10 -1.18 -36.00 8.64
N LYS A 11 -0.95 -36.84 9.66
CA LYS A 11 -1.56 -36.71 10.98
C LYS A 11 -1.19 -35.40 11.67
N LEU A 12 0.09 -35.03 11.62
CA LEU A 12 0.57 -33.76 12.18
C LEU A 12 -0.09 -32.54 11.51
N LEU A 13 -0.19 -32.55 10.18
CA LEU A 13 -0.83 -31.44 9.46
C LEU A 13 -2.31 -31.31 9.82
N ILE A 14 -3.02 -32.41 10.04
CA ILE A 14 -4.42 -32.40 10.51
C ILE A 14 -4.51 -31.75 11.89
N GLU A 15 -3.69 -32.20 12.85
CA GLU A 15 -3.68 -31.63 14.21
C GLU A 15 -3.39 -30.12 14.18
N LEU A 16 -2.39 -29.69 13.41
CA LEU A 16 -2.05 -28.28 13.28
C LEU A 16 -3.20 -27.46 12.68
N ARG A 17 -3.90 -27.96 11.66
CA ARG A 17 -5.08 -27.29 11.09
C ARG A 17 -6.19 -27.12 12.14
N GLU A 18 -6.45 -28.15 12.93
CA GLU A 18 -7.47 -28.10 14.00
C GLU A 18 -7.11 -27.07 15.08
N LYS A 19 -5.84 -27.04 15.53
CA LYS A 19 -5.36 -26.03 16.49
C LYS A 19 -5.49 -24.62 15.94
N LEU A 20 -5.14 -24.42 14.67
CA LEU A 20 -5.26 -23.13 13.99
C LEU A 20 -6.72 -22.64 13.96
N LEU A 21 -7.64 -23.49 13.50
CA LEU A 21 -9.05 -23.12 13.37
C LEU A 21 -9.70 -22.90 14.74
N SER A 22 -9.41 -23.76 15.73
CA SER A 22 -9.89 -23.60 17.11
C SER A 22 -9.40 -22.28 17.73
N TRP A 23 -8.13 -21.94 17.53
CA TRP A 23 -7.59 -20.65 17.95
C TRP A 23 -8.28 -19.49 17.24
N PHE A 24 -8.48 -19.58 15.92
CA PHE A 24 -9.11 -18.51 15.14
C PHE A 24 -10.55 -18.25 15.57
N GLN A 25 -11.36 -19.28 15.84
CA GLN A 25 -12.73 -19.07 16.31
C GLN A 25 -12.80 -18.30 17.63
N LYS A 26 -11.80 -18.45 18.51
CA LYS A 26 -11.72 -17.75 19.80
C LYS A 26 -11.10 -16.35 19.73
N ASN A 27 -10.24 -16.10 18.74
CA ASN A 27 -9.37 -14.92 18.72
C ASN A 27 -9.57 -14.00 17.50
N LYS A 28 -10.39 -14.39 16.51
CA LYS A 28 -10.62 -13.57 15.32
C LYS A 28 -11.19 -12.22 15.69
N ARG A 29 -10.62 -11.15 15.13
CA ARG A 29 -11.21 -9.81 15.24
C ARG A 29 -12.51 -9.75 14.45
N GLU A 30 -13.49 -9.05 15.03
CA GLU A 30 -14.71 -8.67 14.32
C GLU A 30 -14.38 -7.59 13.29
N LEU A 31 -14.44 -7.96 12.01
CA LEU A 31 -14.17 -7.05 10.89
C LEU A 31 -15.35 -7.08 9.92
N PRO A 32 -15.80 -5.92 9.37
CA PRO A 32 -17.01 -5.87 8.55
C PRO A 32 -17.00 -6.81 7.33
N PHE A 33 -15.82 -7.00 6.71
CA PHE A 33 -15.64 -7.89 5.54
C PHE A 33 -15.56 -9.38 5.90
N ARG A 34 -15.50 -9.74 7.19
CA ARG A 34 -15.58 -11.14 7.67
C ARG A 34 -17.00 -11.61 7.91
N ILE A 35 -17.87 -10.67 8.28
CA ILE A 35 -19.28 -10.97 8.58
C ILE A 35 -20.05 -11.20 7.28
N ASN A 36 -19.79 -10.38 6.26
CA ASN A 36 -20.44 -10.48 4.96
C ASN A 36 -19.50 -11.12 3.93
N LYS A 37 -19.75 -12.39 3.60
CA LYS A 37 -18.97 -13.17 2.62
C LYS A 37 -19.21 -12.80 1.14
N ASN A 38 -19.79 -11.63 0.87
CA ASN A 38 -19.96 -11.12 -0.49
C ASN A 38 -18.59 -10.87 -1.16
N ALA A 39 -18.40 -11.49 -2.34
CA ALA A 39 -17.12 -11.44 -3.06
C ALA A 39 -16.66 -10.03 -3.42
N TYR A 40 -17.57 -9.12 -3.79
CA TYR A 40 -17.22 -7.71 -4.07
C TYR A 40 -16.68 -7.02 -2.81
N ARG A 41 -17.36 -7.20 -1.67
CA ARG A 41 -16.95 -6.58 -0.39
C ARG A 41 -15.59 -7.10 0.08
N ILE A 42 -15.33 -8.40 -0.08
CA ILE A 42 -14.04 -9.04 0.22
C ILE A 42 -12.97 -8.53 -0.76
N TRP A 43 -13.27 -8.48 -2.05
CA TRP A 43 -12.32 -7.98 -3.05
C TRP A 43 -11.91 -6.54 -2.76
N VAL A 44 -12.87 -5.65 -2.44
CA VAL A 44 -12.59 -4.27 -2.05
C VAL A 44 -11.70 -4.23 -0.79
N SER A 45 -11.99 -5.03 0.24
CA SER A 45 -11.17 -5.04 1.46
C SER A 45 -9.75 -5.54 1.19
N GLU A 46 -9.59 -6.59 0.39
CA GLU A 46 -8.28 -7.13 0.02
C GLU A 46 -7.44 -6.12 -0.75
N ILE A 47 -8.04 -5.40 -1.71
CA ILE A 47 -7.34 -4.33 -2.44
C ILE A 47 -6.97 -3.18 -1.50
N MET A 48 -7.86 -2.78 -0.58
CA MET A 48 -7.57 -1.72 0.40
C MET A 48 -6.49 -2.12 1.40
N LEU A 49 -6.40 -3.38 1.81
CA LEU A 49 -5.41 -3.88 2.78
C LEU A 49 -4.02 -4.07 2.19
N GLN A 50 -3.85 -4.04 0.87
CA GLN A 50 -2.53 -4.03 0.25
C GLN A 50 -1.68 -2.88 0.80
N GLN A 51 -0.63 -3.21 1.55
CA GLN A 51 0.28 -2.24 2.19
C GLN A 51 -0.43 -1.20 3.09
N THR A 52 -1.61 -1.54 3.63
CA THR A 52 -2.38 -0.64 4.51
C THR A 52 -2.81 -1.40 5.77
N ARG A 53 -2.76 -0.74 6.93
CA ARG A 53 -3.19 -1.37 8.20
C ARG A 53 -4.72 -1.33 8.31
N VAL A 54 -5.29 -2.38 8.89
CA VAL A 54 -6.75 -2.50 9.15
C VAL A 54 -7.33 -1.24 9.80
N ALA A 55 -6.73 -0.74 10.87
CA ALA A 55 -7.23 0.44 11.59
C ALA A 55 -7.29 1.73 10.74
N ALA A 56 -6.36 1.90 9.79
CA ALA A 56 -6.38 3.04 8.87
C ALA A 56 -7.40 2.84 7.73
N MET A 57 -7.66 1.58 7.36
CA MET A 57 -8.53 1.20 6.28
C MET A 57 -10.02 1.24 6.66
N LEU A 58 -10.38 0.80 7.87
CA LEU A 58 -11.78 0.59 8.27
C LEU A 58 -12.72 1.78 8.03
N PRO A 59 -12.42 3.03 8.48
CA PRO A 59 -13.32 4.16 8.25
C PRO A 59 -13.52 4.49 6.76
N ILE A 60 -12.49 4.22 5.94
CA ILE A 60 -12.52 4.47 4.50
C ILE A 60 -13.31 3.36 3.80
N TYR A 61 -13.16 2.11 4.23
CA TYR A 61 -13.91 0.98 3.70
C TYR A 61 -15.42 1.14 3.87
N GLU A 62 -15.87 1.55 5.05
CA GLU A 62 -17.29 1.76 5.33
C GLU A 62 -17.90 2.87 4.47
N THR A 63 -17.23 4.01 4.38
CA THR A 63 -17.69 5.15 3.56
C THR A 63 -17.63 4.83 2.07
N PHE A 64 -16.60 4.11 1.62
CA PHE A 64 -16.45 3.65 0.24
C PHE A 64 -17.58 2.69 -0.16
N LEU A 65 -17.88 1.66 0.64
CA LEU A 65 -18.96 0.72 0.33
C LEU A 65 -20.36 1.27 0.52
N LYS A 66 -20.52 2.32 1.34
CA LYS A 66 -21.78 3.06 1.38
C LYS A 66 -22.04 3.79 0.06
N ARG A 67 -20.99 4.34 -0.57
CA ARG A 67 -21.10 5.05 -1.85
C ARG A 67 -21.13 4.11 -3.06
N PHE A 68 -20.32 3.05 -3.02
CA PHE A 68 -20.17 2.06 -4.08
C PHE A 68 -20.53 0.67 -3.51
N PRO A 69 -21.83 0.37 -3.36
CA PRO A 69 -22.27 -0.88 -2.73
C PRO A 69 -22.02 -2.13 -3.60
N ASP A 70 -21.86 -1.95 -4.90
CA ASP A 70 -21.68 -3.02 -5.89
C ASP A 70 -20.74 -2.59 -7.04
N PRO A 71 -20.32 -3.52 -7.92
CA PRO A 71 -19.47 -3.19 -9.07
C PRO A 71 -20.08 -2.17 -10.04
N LYS A 72 -21.41 -2.15 -10.21
CA LYS A 72 -22.08 -1.23 -11.14
C LYS A 72 -21.95 0.21 -10.66
N ALA A 73 -22.24 0.46 -9.38
CA ALA A 73 -22.07 1.77 -8.76
C ALA A 73 -20.61 2.27 -8.84
N LEU A 74 -19.63 1.38 -8.69
CA LEU A 74 -18.21 1.73 -8.83
C LEU A 74 -17.81 2.01 -10.29
N GLN A 75 -18.35 1.25 -11.25
CA GLN A 75 -18.12 1.47 -12.68
C GLN A 75 -18.70 2.82 -13.12
N ASP A 76 -19.90 3.18 -12.68
CA ASP A 76 -20.62 4.38 -13.14
C ASP A 76 -20.05 5.69 -12.55
N ALA A 77 -19.30 5.60 -11.44
CA ALA A 77 -18.67 6.77 -10.81
C ALA A 77 -17.60 7.43 -11.69
N SER A 78 -17.30 8.72 -11.50
CA SER A 78 -16.12 9.32 -12.15
C SER A 78 -14.83 8.83 -11.48
N GLU A 79 -13.68 8.87 -12.18
CA GLU A 79 -12.40 8.53 -11.55
C GLU A 79 -12.11 9.46 -10.35
N GLU A 80 -12.39 10.75 -10.49
CA GLU A 80 -12.21 11.76 -9.44
C GLU A 80 -13.02 11.42 -8.19
N GLU A 81 -14.27 10.99 -8.36
CA GLU A 81 -15.12 10.57 -7.25
C GLU A 81 -14.54 9.35 -6.53
N VAL A 82 -14.08 8.33 -7.28
CA VAL A 82 -13.44 7.16 -6.66
C VAL A 82 -12.19 7.56 -5.89
N MET A 83 -11.36 8.46 -6.43
CA MET A 83 -10.17 8.96 -5.71
C MET A 83 -10.54 9.72 -4.43
N LYS A 84 -11.64 10.49 -4.44
CA LYS A 84 -12.16 11.21 -3.28
C LYS A 84 -12.49 10.25 -2.13
N TYR A 85 -13.19 9.15 -2.41
CA TYR A 85 -13.52 8.15 -1.39
C TYR A 85 -12.34 7.21 -1.06
N TRP A 86 -11.27 7.19 -1.85
CA TRP A 86 -10.03 6.45 -1.54
C TRP A 86 -9.01 7.27 -0.72
N LYS A 87 -9.25 8.58 -0.60
CA LYS A 87 -8.33 9.54 -0.01
C LYS A 87 -7.88 9.12 1.39
N GLY A 88 -6.57 9.02 1.57
CA GLY A 88 -5.94 8.65 2.84
C GLY A 88 -5.31 7.26 2.85
N LEU A 89 -5.73 6.35 1.95
CA LEU A 89 -5.12 5.01 1.83
C LEU A 89 -3.80 5.02 1.05
N GLY A 90 -3.57 6.05 0.22
CA GLY A 90 -2.42 6.09 -0.70
C GLY A 90 -2.48 5.00 -1.79
N TYR A 91 -1.41 4.89 -2.58
CA TYR A 91 -1.32 3.94 -3.70
C TYR A 91 -2.57 3.96 -4.62
N TYR A 92 -2.92 5.14 -5.15
CA TYR A 92 -4.14 5.38 -5.94
C TYR A 92 -4.27 4.52 -7.22
N SER A 93 -3.18 3.91 -7.69
CA SER A 93 -3.27 2.90 -8.74
C SER A 93 -4.17 1.72 -8.36
N ARG A 94 -4.25 1.37 -7.06
CA ARG A 94 -5.17 0.35 -6.54
C ARG A 94 -6.62 0.74 -6.78
N ALA A 95 -7.01 1.97 -6.45
CA ALA A 95 -8.36 2.49 -6.67
C ALA A 95 -8.73 2.52 -8.16
N ARG A 96 -7.79 2.94 -9.02
CA ARG A 96 -7.99 2.94 -10.48
C ARG A 96 -8.16 1.53 -11.02
N ASN A 97 -7.34 0.59 -10.57
CA ASN A 97 -7.46 -0.81 -10.97
C ASN A 97 -8.75 -1.43 -10.46
N LEU A 98 -9.17 -1.14 -9.22
CA LEU A 98 -10.46 -1.57 -8.67
C LEU A 98 -11.62 -1.07 -9.52
N LYS A 99 -11.62 0.21 -9.93
CA LYS A 99 -12.63 0.76 -10.85
C LYS A 99 -12.62 0.07 -12.22
N LYS A 100 -11.43 -0.11 -12.82
CA LYS A 100 -11.30 -0.84 -14.10
C LYS A 100 -11.80 -2.28 -13.99
N GLY A 101 -11.47 -2.96 -12.89
CA GLY A 101 -11.96 -4.29 -12.59
C GLY A 101 -13.47 -4.33 -12.46
N ALA A 102 -14.09 -3.34 -11.80
CA ALA A 102 -15.54 -3.27 -11.69
C ALA A 102 -16.21 -3.13 -13.07
N GLY A 103 -15.63 -2.34 -13.98
CA GLY A 103 -16.06 -2.30 -15.37
C GLY A 103 -15.98 -3.65 -16.07
N LEU A 104 -14.87 -4.38 -15.90
CA LEU A 104 -14.69 -5.72 -16.46
C LEU A 104 -15.69 -6.74 -15.87
N LEU A 105 -16.00 -6.65 -14.57
CA LEU A 105 -17.04 -7.48 -13.94
C LEU A 105 -18.40 -7.27 -14.58
N ILE A 106 -18.77 -6.03 -14.88
CA ILE A 106 -20.06 -5.72 -15.52
C ILE A 106 -20.07 -6.16 -16.98
N GLU A 107 -18.98 -5.94 -17.71
CA GLU A 107 -18.88 -6.30 -19.13
C GLU A 107 -18.92 -7.81 -19.38
N LYS A 108 -18.23 -8.60 -18.55
CA LYS A 108 -17.98 -10.03 -18.84
C LYS A 108 -18.57 -11.02 -17.84
N TYR A 109 -18.87 -10.58 -16.63
CA TYR A 109 -19.20 -11.48 -15.52
C TYR A 109 -20.52 -11.09 -14.82
N GLU A 110 -21.39 -10.33 -15.49
CA GLU A 110 -22.70 -9.92 -14.97
C GLU A 110 -22.63 -9.22 -13.59
N GLY A 111 -21.53 -8.50 -13.34
CA GLY A 111 -21.27 -7.84 -12.05
C GLY A 111 -20.87 -8.77 -10.91
N ARG A 112 -20.56 -10.05 -11.19
CA ARG A 112 -20.07 -11.02 -10.21
C ARG A 112 -18.56 -11.20 -10.32
N PHE A 113 -17.89 -11.36 -9.19
CA PHE A 113 -16.47 -11.71 -9.19
C PHE A 113 -16.31 -13.15 -9.72
N PRO A 114 -15.43 -13.44 -10.69
CA PRO A 114 -15.33 -14.77 -11.28
C PRO A 114 -14.92 -15.82 -10.24
N GLU A 115 -15.49 -17.03 -10.35
CA GLU A 115 -15.18 -18.15 -9.46
C GLU A 115 -13.99 -19.00 -9.94
N CYS A 116 -13.58 -18.83 -11.20
CA CYS A 116 -12.42 -19.49 -11.78
C CYS A 116 -11.14 -18.70 -11.43
N TYR A 117 -10.07 -19.40 -11.07
CA TYR A 117 -8.83 -18.77 -10.65
C TYR A 117 -8.15 -18.01 -11.80
N GLU A 118 -8.10 -18.61 -12.97
CA GLU A 118 -7.52 -18.03 -14.19
C GLU A 118 -8.28 -16.75 -14.60
N GLU A 119 -9.61 -16.76 -14.49
CA GLU A 119 -10.45 -15.59 -14.76
C GLU A 119 -10.27 -14.50 -13.70
N ALA A 120 -10.17 -14.86 -12.42
CA ALA A 120 -9.91 -13.92 -11.34
C ALA A 120 -8.59 -13.16 -11.54
N LEU A 121 -7.55 -13.83 -12.05
CA LEU A 121 -6.28 -13.20 -12.38
C LEU A 121 -6.36 -12.18 -13.52
N THR A 122 -7.41 -12.23 -14.36
CA THR A 122 -7.61 -11.23 -15.42
C THR A 122 -8.11 -9.90 -14.89
N ILE A 123 -8.65 -9.86 -13.66
CA ILE A 123 -9.21 -8.65 -13.07
C ILE A 123 -8.08 -7.67 -12.71
N PRO A 124 -8.10 -6.42 -13.21
CA PRO A 124 -7.07 -5.41 -12.90
C PRO A 124 -6.82 -5.25 -11.39
N GLY A 125 -5.56 -5.39 -10.98
CA GLY A 125 -5.15 -5.27 -9.59
C GLY A 125 -5.32 -6.54 -8.74
N VAL A 126 -5.87 -7.61 -9.31
CA VAL A 126 -5.94 -8.93 -8.68
C VAL A 126 -4.71 -9.75 -9.08
N GLY A 127 -3.85 -10.02 -8.09
CA GLY A 127 -2.76 -10.99 -8.22
C GLY A 127 -3.14 -12.32 -7.57
N SER A 128 -2.23 -13.29 -7.60
CA SER A 128 -2.43 -14.64 -7.02
C SER A 128 -2.96 -14.62 -5.59
N TYR A 129 -2.38 -13.78 -4.73
CA TYR A 129 -2.85 -13.60 -3.35
C TYR A 129 -4.33 -13.17 -3.29
N THR A 130 -4.70 -12.09 -3.99
CA THR A 130 -6.07 -11.55 -3.94
C THR A 130 -7.07 -12.52 -4.57
N ALA A 131 -6.70 -13.21 -5.65
CA ALA A 131 -7.54 -14.26 -6.24
C ALA A 131 -7.79 -15.39 -5.22
N SER A 132 -6.73 -15.96 -4.63
CA SER A 132 -6.87 -17.00 -3.60
C SER A 132 -7.71 -16.53 -2.41
N ALA A 133 -7.49 -15.30 -1.93
CA ALA A 133 -8.23 -14.75 -0.79
C ALA A 133 -9.73 -14.63 -1.11
N VAL A 134 -10.10 -13.98 -2.21
CA VAL A 134 -11.51 -13.80 -2.58
C VAL A 134 -12.18 -15.15 -2.84
N LEU A 135 -11.56 -16.03 -3.63
CA LEU A 135 -12.14 -17.32 -4.00
C LEU A 135 -12.32 -18.25 -2.80
N SER A 136 -11.36 -18.27 -1.87
CA SER A 136 -11.45 -19.10 -0.66
C SER A 136 -12.45 -18.57 0.36
N ILE A 137 -12.50 -17.25 0.58
CA ILE A 137 -13.35 -16.63 1.60
C ILE A 137 -14.81 -16.53 1.11
N ALA A 138 -15.02 -16.06 -0.12
CA ALA A 138 -16.35 -15.82 -0.66
C ALA A 138 -17.00 -17.10 -1.23
N TYR A 139 -16.20 -17.93 -1.91
CA TYR A 139 -16.72 -19.07 -2.68
C TYR A 139 -16.26 -20.44 -2.16
N GLY A 140 -15.51 -20.47 -1.05
CA GLY A 140 -15.05 -21.72 -0.45
C GLY A 140 -14.10 -22.53 -1.33
N LYS A 141 -13.47 -21.91 -2.35
CA LYS A 141 -12.54 -22.61 -3.24
C LYS A 141 -11.22 -22.89 -2.51
N PRO A 142 -10.60 -24.07 -2.67
CA PRO A 142 -9.44 -24.48 -1.89
C PRO A 142 -8.11 -23.89 -2.43
N TYR A 143 -8.02 -22.57 -2.48
CA TYR A 143 -6.81 -21.84 -2.87
C TYR A 143 -6.14 -21.22 -1.64
N ALA A 144 -4.91 -21.61 -1.34
CA ALA A 144 -4.17 -21.05 -0.21
C ALA A 144 -3.69 -19.62 -0.50
N VAL A 145 -3.68 -18.77 0.53
CA VAL A 145 -3.06 -17.44 0.48
C VAL A 145 -1.60 -17.49 0.91
N LEU A 146 -0.78 -16.60 0.37
CA LEU A 146 0.63 -16.48 0.75
C LEU A 146 1.09 -15.02 0.79
N ASP A 147 0.62 -14.28 1.79
CA ASP A 147 1.10 -12.92 2.09
C ASP A 147 2.38 -12.94 2.95
N GLY A 148 2.88 -11.76 3.32
CA GLY A 148 4.05 -11.65 4.20
C GLY A 148 3.85 -12.25 5.60
N ASN A 149 2.61 -12.29 6.11
CA ASN A 149 2.28 -12.91 7.39
C ASN A 149 2.35 -14.42 7.31
N VAL A 150 1.69 -15.02 6.31
CA VAL A 150 1.69 -16.47 6.09
C VAL A 150 3.09 -16.97 5.78
N LYS A 151 3.87 -16.27 4.93
CA LYS A 151 5.28 -16.61 4.68
C LYS A 151 6.07 -16.73 5.98
N ARG A 152 5.96 -15.74 6.87
CA ARG A 152 6.67 -15.72 8.15
C ARG A 152 6.23 -16.86 9.07
N VAL A 153 4.92 -17.11 9.17
CA VAL A 153 4.37 -18.21 9.97
C VAL A 153 4.90 -19.55 9.48
N LEU A 154 4.78 -19.83 8.17
CA LEU A 154 5.23 -21.09 7.58
C LEU A 154 6.75 -21.25 7.66
N SER A 155 7.51 -20.19 7.38
CA SER A 155 8.97 -20.24 7.53
C SER A 155 9.40 -20.59 8.95
N ARG A 156 8.74 -20.05 9.97
CA ARG A 156 9.07 -20.37 11.37
C ARG A 156 8.60 -21.77 11.76
N LEU A 157 7.36 -22.12 11.41
CA LEU A 157 6.77 -23.42 11.74
C LEU A 157 7.61 -24.59 11.18
N PHE A 158 8.11 -24.45 9.96
CA PHE A 158 8.84 -25.50 9.24
C PHE A 158 10.35 -25.23 9.07
N LEU A 159 10.91 -24.28 9.81
CA LEU A 159 12.35 -23.93 9.80
C LEU A 159 12.92 -23.64 8.40
N ILE A 160 12.22 -22.81 7.62
CA ILE A 160 12.69 -22.35 6.31
C ILE A 160 13.45 -21.04 6.51
N GLU A 161 14.78 -21.12 6.58
CA GLU A 161 15.66 -19.99 6.88
C GLU A 161 15.89 -19.06 5.69
N SER A 162 15.72 -19.54 4.45
CA SER A 162 16.00 -18.77 3.23
C SER A 162 15.05 -17.59 3.03
N ASP A 163 15.48 -16.61 2.22
CA ASP A 163 14.69 -15.41 1.90
C ASP A 163 13.33 -15.82 1.26
N PRO A 164 12.19 -15.51 1.91
CA PRO A 164 10.86 -15.93 1.47
C PRO A 164 10.37 -15.17 0.22
N ASN A 165 11.16 -14.22 -0.27
CA ASN A 165 10.93 -13.49 -1.52
C ASN A 165 11.83 -13.96 -2.66
N SER A 166 12.82 -14.82 -2.40
CA SER A 166 13.52 -15.53 -3.48
C SER A 166 12.56 -16.43 -4.24
N SER A 167 12.69 -16.53 -5.57
CA SER A 167 11.75 -17.28 -6.41
C SER A 167 11.58 -18.74 -5.96
N SER A 168 12.70 -19.42 -5.68
CA SER A 168 12.72 -20.81 -5.21
C SER A 168 12.01 -20.99 -3.86
N THR A 169 12.38 -20.21 -2.84
CA THR A 169 11.74 -20.28 -1.51
C THR A 169 10.28 -19.89 -1.58
N ASN A 170 9.94 -18.91 -2.43
CA ASN A 170 8.55 -18.50 -2.60
C ASN A 170 7.69 -19.64 -3.16
N GLN A 171 8.21 -20.40 -4.12
CA GLN A 171 7.52 -21.57 -4.65
C GLN A 171 7.35 -22.66 -3.59
N VAL A 172 8.40 -22.98 -2.83
CA VAL A 172 8.32 -23.94 -1.71
C VAL A 172 7.24 -23.55 -0.71
N LEU A 173 7.18 -22.26 -0.33
CA LEU A 173 6.19 -21.74 0.59
C LEU A 173 4.76 -21.78 0.01
N ARG A 174 4.59 -21.62 -1.32
CA ARG A 174 3.28 -21.76 -1.98
C ARG A 174 2.80 -23.19 -1.93
N ASP A 175 3.66 -24.14 -2.29
CA ASP A 175 3.33 -25.56 -2.28
C ASP A 175 3.00 -26.04 -0.86
N LEU A 176 3.76 -25.55 0.12
CA LEU A 176 3.52 -25.81 1.53
C LEU A 176 2.21 -25.20 2.02
N ALA A 177 1.91 -23.94 1.67
CA ALA A 177 0.64 -23.31 2.03
C ALA A 177 -0.55 -24.08 1.44
N GLN A 178 -0.45 -24.50 0.17
CA GLN A 178 -1.49 -25.29 -0.49
C GLN A 178 -1.64 -26.67 0.15
N LYS A 179 -0.53 -27.32 0.50
CA LYS A 179 -0.54 -28.59 1.23
C LYS A 179 -1.11 -28.43 2.63
N PHE A 180 -0.87 -27.31 3.31
CA PHE A 180 -1.32 -27.07 4.68
C PHE A 180 -2.78 -26.61 4.78
N LEU A 181 -3.34 -26.09 3.70
CA LEU A 181 -4.73 -25.63 3.62
C LEU A 181 -5.72 -26.69 4.14
N THR A 182 -6.77 -26.25 4.83
CA THR A 182 -7.90 -27.11 5.23
C THR A 182 -8.94 -27.14 4.11
N PRO A 183 -9.12 -28.25 3.36
CA PRO A 183 -9.94 -28.25 2.15
C PRO A 183 -11.41 -27.92 2.39
N ASN A 184 -11.96 -28.30 3.55
CA ASN A 184 -13.39 -28.10 3.89
C ASN A 184 -13.70 -26.72 4.51
N ALA A 185 -12.66 -25.93 4.81
CA ALA A 185 -12.79 -24.59 5.39
C ALA A 185 -11.63 -23.67 4.91
N PRO A 186 -11.43 -23.51 3.59
CA PRO A 186 -10.25 -22.83 3.06
C PRO A 186 -10.23 -21.33 3.37
N GLY A 187 -11.41 -20.68 3.36
CA GLY A 187 -11.56 -19.28 3.76
C GLY A 187 -11.13 -19.05 5.21
N ASP A 188 -11.77 -19.74 6.16
CA ASP A 188 -11.45 -19.66 7.59
C ASP A 188 -9.98 -20.03 7.86
N HIS A 189 -9.41 -21.03 7.16
CA HIS A 189 -7.99 -21.38 7.28
C HIS A 189 -7.07 -20.24 6.83
N ASN A 190 -7.34 -19.65 5.65
CA ASN A 190 -6.55 -18.55 5.13
C ASN A 190 -6.60 -17.34 6.05
N GLU A 191 -7.80 -16.99 6.52
CA GLU A 191 -7.98 -15.91 7.49
C GLU A 191 -7.27 -16.19 8.81
N ALA A 192 -7.32 -17.43 9.31
CA ALA A 192 -6.61 -17.84 10.51
C ALA A 192 -5.10 -17.70 10.37
N MET A 193 -4.52 -18.12 9.23
CA MET A 193 -3.09 -17.96 8.96
C MET A 193 -2.68 -16.48 8.92
N MET A 194 -3.47 -15.63 8.27
CA MET A 194 -3.23 -14.19 8.21
C MET A 194 -3.36 -13.55 9.60
N GLU A 195 -4.39 -13.90 10.36
CA GLU A 195 -4.63 -13.40 11.72
C GLU A 195 -3.53 -13.81 12.68
N LEU A 196 -3.09 -15.07 12.62
CA LEU A 196 -2.00 -15.59 13.45
C LEU A 196 -0.70 -14.82 13.20
N GLY A 197 -0.35 -14.61 11.93
CA GLY A 197 0.82 -13.83 11.58
C GLY A 197 0.69 -12.35 11.96
N ALA A 198 -0.53 -11.79 11.93
CA ALA A 198 -0.76 -10.39 12.26
C ALA A 198 -0.75 -10.08 13.77
N LEU A 199 -1.19 -11.03 14.62
CA LEU A 199 -1.39 -10.78 16.05
C LEU A 199 -0.39 -11.51 16.96
N VAL A 200 0.07 -12.70 16.58
CA VAL A 200 0.87 -13.57 17.46
C VAL A 200 2.27 -13.80 16.90
N CYS A 201 2.34 -14.36 15.70
CA CYS A 201 3.60 -14.63 15.00
C CYS A 201 4.08 -13.37 14.26
N ILE A 202 4.17 -12.25 14.96
CA ILE A 202 4.68 -10.96 14.46
C ILE A 202 6.23 -10.97 14.44
N PRO A 203 6.94 -9.94 13.92
CA PRO A 203 8.41 -9.94 13.87
C PRO A 203 9.09 -10.30 15.19
N VAL A 204 8.58 -9.78 16.31
CA VAL A 204 8.91 -10.23 17.67
C VAL A 204 7.74 -11.08 18.19
N PRO A 205 7.75 -12.41 18.00
CA PRO A 205 6.56 -13.22 18.21
C PRO A 205 6.22 -13.42 19.69
N ASN A 206 4.92 -13.54 19.98
CA ASN A 206 4.44 -13.95 21.29
C ASN A 206 4.17 -15.47 21.31
N CYS A 207 5.24 -16.27 21.42
CA CYS A 207 5.15 -17.72 21.23
C CYS A 207 4.28 -18.43 22.27
N SER A 208 4.20 -17.94 23.51
CA SER A 208 3.45 -18.57 24.60
C SER A 208 1.93 -18.60 24.41
N VAL A 209 1.41 -17.80 23.49
CA VAL A 209 -0.01 -17.78 23.12
C VAL A 209 -0.26 -18.35 21.72
N CYS A 210 0.77 -18.89 21.08
CA CYS A 210 0.70 -19.42 19.72
C CYS A 210 0.09 -20.84 19.71
N PRO A 211 -0.93 -21.13 18.89
CA PRO A 211 -1.49 -22.48 18.77
C PRO A 211 -0.47 -23.52 18.27
N PHE A 212 0.64 -23.07 17.69
CA PHE A 212 1.71 -23.92 17.17
C PHE A 212 2.94 -24.00 18.08
N GLU A 213 2.91 -23.44 19.29
CA GLU A 213 4.09 -23.35 20.16
C GLU A 213 4.90 -24.65 20.24
N ASN A 214 4.24 -25.76 20.60
CA ASN A 214 4.87 -27.07 20.78
C ASN A 214 5.31 -27.76 19.48
N HIS A 215 4.98 -27.19 18.32
CA HIS A 215 5.28 -27.76 16.99
C HIS A 215 6.14 -26.84 16.13
N CYS A 216 6.46 -25.64 16.62
CA CYS A 216 7.19 -24.65 15.84
C CYS A 216 8.70 -24.94 15.89
N GLU A 217 9.25 -25.40 14.77
CA GLU A 217 10.66 -25.76 14.69
C GLU A 217 11.59 -24.58 14.97
N ALA A 218 11.28 -23.38 14.46
CA ALA A 218 12.07 -22.18 14.75
C ALA A 218 12.06 -21.84 16.25
N LYS A 219 10.94 -22.06 16.95
CA LYS A 219 10.87 -21.85 18.40
C LYS A 219 11.70 -22.88 19.15
N ARG A 220 11.62 -24.15 18.75
CA ARG A 220 12.38 -25.26 19.34
C ARG A 220 13.89 -25.02 19.29
N VAL A 221 14.38 -24.39 18.23
CA VAL A 221 15.82 -24.06 18.06
C VAL A 221 16.17 -22.61 18.42
N GLY A 222 15.23 -21.81 18.93
CA GLY A 222 15.45 -20.42 19.37
C GLY A 222 15.70 -19.40 18.25
N LYS A 223 15.32 -19.70 17.00
CA LYS A 223 15.53 -18.84 15.82
C LYS A 223 14.29 -18.07 15.38
N GLU A 224 13.22 -18.05 16.17
CA GLU A 224 11.96 -17.41 15.78
C GLU A 224 12.08 -15.91 15.48
N LYS A 225 13.10 -15.22 16.02
CA LYS A 225 13.36 -13.79 15.74
C LYS A 225 14.19 -13.55 14.48
N GLU A 226 14.94 -14.56 14.04
CA GLU A 226 15.85 -14.49 12.88
C GLU A 226 15.16 -14.94 11.59
N ILE A 227 14.14 -15.78 11.70
CA ILE A 227 13.40 -16.35 10.57
C ILE A 227 12.12 -15.55 10.32
N PRO A 228 11.81 -15.18 9.07
CA PRO A 228 12.58 -15.45 7.85
C PRO A 228 13.80 -14.53 7.68
N ALA A 229 14.83 -14.99 6.97
CA ALA A 229 15.93 -14.14 6.55
C ALA A 229 15.38 -12.93 5.79
N THR A 230 15.76 -11.73 6.24
CA THR A 230 15.40 -10.49 5.56
C THR A 230 16.60 -10.04 4.74
N LYS A 231 16.43 -9.85 3.43
CA LYS A 231 17.47 -9.16 2.65
C LYS A 231 17.60 -7.73 3.16
N SER A 232 18.83 -7.32 3.46
CA SER A 232 19.15 -5.90 3.51
C SER A 232 18.79 -5.30 2.14
N VAL A 233 18.10 -4.17 2.15
CA VAL A 233 17.95 -3.39 0.92
C VAL A 233 19.33 -2.83 0.59
N GLU A 234 20.01 -3.47 -0.35
CA GLU A 234 21.22 -2.94 -0.98
C GLU A 234 20.84 -1.76 -1.88
N ASN A 235 21.74 -0.78 -2.02
CA ASN A 235 21.55 0.40 -2.88
C ASN A 235 20.41 1.34 -2.47
N TRP A 236 20.44 1.81 -1.23
CA TRP A 236 19.65 2.98 -0.84
C TRP A 236 20.05 4.20 -1.66
N VAL A 237 19.05 4.91 -2.19
CA VAL A 237 19.27 6.19 -2.86
C VAL A 237 18.84 7.30 -1.92
N ASP A 238 19.79 8.16 -1.54
CA ASP A 238 19.49 9.39 -0.81
C ASP A 238 19.01 10.46 -1.81
N LEU A 239 17.83 11.02 -1.56
CA LEU A 239 17.23 12.06 -2.40
C LEU A 239 16.85 13.28 -1.58
N ASP A 240 17.13 14.46 -2.14
CA ASP A 240 16.62 15.71 -1.63
C ASP A 240 15.51 16.20 -2.55
N LEU A 241 14.30 16.32 -2.01
CA LEU A 241 13.15 16.86 -2.74
C LEU A 241 12.83 18.25 -2.20
N ASN A 242 12.93 19.25 -3.07
CA ASN A 242 12.51 20.60 -2.78
C ASN A 242 11.18 20.91 -3.46
N PHE A 243 10.12 21.10 -2.67
CA PHE A 243 8.79 21.44 -3.16
C PHE A 243 8.56 22.94 -3.17
N LEU A 244 8.08 23.48 -4.28
CA LEU A 244 7.76 24.89 -4.42
C LEU A 244 6.30 25.16 -4.09
N PHE A 245 6.04 25.93 -3.04
CA PHE A 245 4.75 26.58 -2.82
C PHE A 245 4.67 27.79 -3.76
N LEU A 246 4.31 27.54 -5.01
CA LEU A 246 4.03 28.59 -5.98
C LEU A 246 2.64 29.14 -5.73
N LYS A 247 2.58 30.37 -5.23
CA LYS A 247 1.34 31.07 -4.90
C LYS A 247 1.02 32.11 -5.95
N SER A 248 -0.27 32.34 -6.15
CA SER A 248 -0.75 33.52 -6.83
C SER A 248 -2.19 33.81 -6.45
N SER A 249 -2.50 35.08 -6.16
CA SER A 249 -3.87 35.53 -5.82
C SER A 249 -4.56 34.65 -4.76
N GLY A 250 -3.82 34.26 -3.73
CA GLY A 250 -4.31 33.40 -2.63
C GLY A 250 -4.44 31.90 -2.96
N ARG A 251 -4.12 31.48 -4.19
CA ARG A 251 -4.14 30.08 -4.62
C ARG A 251 -2.73 29.51 -4.74
N ILE A 252 -2.65 28.19 -4.76
CA ILE A 252 -1.42 27.41 -4.87
C ILE A 252 -1.48 26.54 -6.13
N LEU A 253 -0.42 26.54 -6.93
CA LEU A 253 -0.31 25.68 -8.10
C LEU A 253 -0.07 24.23 -7.66
N LEU A 254 -0.86 23.32 -8.22
CA LEU A 254 -0.60 21.89 -8.23
C LEU A 254 -0.39 21.39 -9.65
N VAL A 255 0.53 20.44 -9.78
CA VAL A 255 0.88 19.78 -11.04
C VAL A 255 0.83 18.28 -10.87
N LYS A 256 0.48 17.58 -11.95
CA LYS A 256 0.48 16.12 -12.04
C LYS A 256 1.29 15.75 -13.27
N TYR A 257 2.45 15.14 -13.00
CA TYR A 257 3.38 14.68 -14.03
C TYR A 257 2.92 13.33 -14.58
N THR A 258 2.88 13.17 -15.90
CA THR A 258 2.49 11.88 -16.51
C THR A 258 3.69 10.97 -16.81
N THR A 259 4.91 11.51 -16.79
CA THR A 259 6.15 10.80 -17.18
C THR A 259 7.09 10.53 -16.01
N ARG A 260 7.07 11.37 -14.97
CA ARG A 260 7.99 11.27 -13.83
C ARG A 260 7.76 10.01 -12.98
N ARG A 261 8.84 9.54 -12.33
CA ARG A 261 8.79 8.43 -11.37
C ARG A 261 7.94 8.74 -10.15
N PHE A 262 8.16 9.90 -9.52
CA PHE A 262 7.44 10.29 -8.30
C PHE A 262 6.16 11.03 -8.64
N PHE A 263 5.08 10.73 -7.90
CA PHE A 263 3.77 11.37 -8.01
C PHE A 263 3.10 11.27 -9.39
N LYS A 264 3.48 10.30 -10.23
CA LYS A 264 2.96 10.10 -11.60
C LYS A 264 1.43 10.11 -11.74
N THR A 265 0.73 9.70 -10.69
CA THR A 265 -0.73 9.49 -10.73
C THR A 265 -1.53 10.52 -9.94
N ILE A 266 -0.88 11.41 -9.19
CA ILE A 266 -1.53 12.36 -8.30
C ILE A 266 -1.02 13.78 -8.55
N TYR A 267 -1.81 14.78 -8.17
CA TYR A 267 -1.32 16.15 -8.11
C TYR A 267 -0.34 16.30 -6.92
N SER A 268 0.69 17.11 -7.12
CA SER A 268 1.66 17.53 -6.11
C SER A 268 2.01 19.01 -6.31
N LEU A 269 2.70 19.61 -5.33
CA LEU A 269 3.41 20.86 -5.59
C LEU A 269 4.50 20.61 -6.64
N PRO A 270 4.86 21.61 -7.46
CA PRO A 270 6.06 21.55 -8.29
C PRO A 270 7.27 21.21 -7.42
N PHE A 271 8.16 20.34 -7.90
CA PHE A 271 9.34 19.96 -7.12
C PHE A 271 10.55 19.66 -7.99
N ARG A 272 11.72 19.98 -7.45
CA ARG A 272 13.02 19.57 -8.01
C ARG A 272 13.69 18.52 -7.15
N LEU A 273 14.55 17.75 -7.79
CA LEU A 273 15.47 16.82 -7.14
C LEU A 273 16.82 17.53 -7.00
N GLU A 274 17.43 17.39 -5.83
CA GLU A 274 18.74 17.96 -5.55
C GLU A 274 19.75 16.87 -5.15
N GLY A 275 21.03 17.16 -5.37
CA GLY A 275 22.13 16.22 -5.13
C GLY A 275 22.37 15.27 -6.29
N LYS A 276 23.15 14.20 -6.03
CA LYS A 276 23.45 13.17 -7.02
C LYS A 276 22.30 12.16 -7.08
N HIS A 277 21.62 12.09 -8.22
CA HIS A 277 20.54 11.13 -8.45
C HIS A 277 20.48 10.69 -9.91
N PRO A 278 19.93 9.50 -10.21
CA PRO A 278 19.83 8.97 -11.58
C PRO A 278 18.64 9.55 -12.38
N TYR A 279 17.86 10.45 -11.79
CA TYR A 279 16.65 11.00 -12.40
C TYR A 279 16.93 12.24 -13.24
N GLU A 280 16.17 12.44 -14.32
CA GLU A 280 16.24 13.65 -15.14
C GLU A 280 15.71 14.87 -14.37
N LYS A 281 16.37 16.02 -14.60
CA LYS A 281 15.86 17.32 -14.17
C LYS A 281 14.76 17.78 -15.11
N ASP A 282 13.90 18.67 -14.62
CA ASP A 282 12.82 19.21 -15.43
C ASP A 282 12.97 20.71 -15.57
N GLU A 283 13.28 21.13 -16.79
CA GLU A 283 13.74 22.49 -17.09
C GLU A 283 12.79 23.57 -16.59
N TRP A 284 11.47 23.43 -16.77
CA TRP A 284 10.52 24.45 -16.30
C TRP A 284 10.50 24.60 -14.78
N VAL A 285 10.76 23.51 -14.04
CA VAL A 285 10.86 23.59 -12.58
C VAL A 285 12.17 24.28 -12.21
N GLU A 286 13.27 23.94 -12.89
CA GLU A 286 14.55 24.61 -12.67
C GLU A 286 14.45 26.11 -12.98
N GLU A 287 13.73 26.52 -14.02
CA GLU A 287 13.42 27.93 -14.34
C GLU A 287 12.67 28.61 -13.18
N LEU A 288 11.68 27.95 -12.59
CA LEU A 288 10.97 28.49 -11.43
C LEU A 288 11.88 28.66 -10.21
N PHE A 289 12.78 27.69 -9.97
CA PHE A 289 13.72 27.76 -8.86
C PHE A 289 14.89 28.73 -9.10
N ALA A 290 15.14 29.13 -10.35
CA ALA A 290 16.13 30.13 -10.74
C ALA A 290 15.60 31.57 -10.56
N ASP A 291 14.30 31.75 -10.32
CA ASP A 291 13.73 33.06 -10.04
C ASP A 291 14.29 33.62 -8.71
N SER A 292 14.84 34.84 -8.76
CA SER A 292 15.48 35.48 -7.60
C SER A 292 14.52 35.77 -6.44
N ARG A 293 13.21 35.75 -6.69
CA ARG A 293 12.16 35.93 -5.67
C ARG A 293 11.88 34.65 -4.88
N VAL A 294 12.46 33.52 -5.25
CA VAL A 294 12.26 32.24 -4.55
C VAL A 294 12.87 32.30 -3.15
N ILE A 295 12.03 32.18 -2.14
CA ILE A 295 12.44 32.09 -0.73
C ILE A 295 12.72 30.63 -0.42
N GLN A 296 13.98 30.29 -0.15
CA GLN A 296 14.38 28.93 0.20
C GLN A 296 14.21 28.66 1.69
N ASN A 297 13.65 27.50 2.04
CA ASN A 297 13.57 27.07 3.43
C ASN A 297 14.68 26.07 3.80
N SER A 298 15.27 26.25 4.98
CA SER A 298 16.32 25.37 5.51
C SER A 298 15.77 24.17 6.30
N LEU A 299 14.53 24.22 6.78
CA LEU A 299 13.92 23.13 7.56
C LEU A 299 13.73 21.89 6.70
N ARG A 300 14.06 20.75 7.29
CA ARG A 300 14.00 19.44 6.64
C ARG A 300 13.10 18.48 7.39
N SER A 301 12.44 17.60 6.65
CA SER A 301 11.75 16.43 7.22
C SER A 301 12.20 15.16 6.51
N ARG A 302 12.43 14.10 7.28
CA ARG A 302 12.74 12.78 6.70
C ARG A 302 11.48 12.07 6.22
N HIS A 303 11.61 11.31 5.15
CA HIS A 303 10.60 10.44 4.58
C HIS A 303 11.30 9.25 3.89
N SER A 304 10.59 8.15 3.65
CA SER A 304 11.13 7.03 2.88
C SER A 304 10.06 6.45 1.97
N ILE A 305 10.46 6.07 0.76
CA ILE A 305 9.60 5.40 -0.22
C ILE A 305 10.44 4.27 -0.81
N THR A 306 10.00 3.02 -0.64
CA THR A 306 10.72 1.81 -1.10
C THR A 306 12.22 1.85 -0.71
N ASN A 307 13.13 2.03 -1.67
CA ASN A 307 14.58 2.09 -1.47
C ASN A 307 15.14 3.53 -1.46
N HIS A 308 14.29 4.54 -1.26
CA HIS A 308 14.69 5.95 -1.22
C HIS A 308 14.60 6.51 0.20
N ARG A 309 15.70 7.11 0.65
CA ARG A 309 15.72 7.97 1.85
C ARG A 309 15.56 9.40 1.39
N ILE A 310 14.43 10.00 1.69
CA ILE A 310 14.05 11.30 1.16
C ILE A 310 14.18 12.35 2.26
N ARG A 311 14.95 13.41 1.99
CA ARG A 311 14.94 14.65 2.77
C ARG A 311 14.03 15.64 2.04
N LEU A 312 12.89 15.93 2.66
CA LEU A 312 11.92 16.90 2.18
C LEU A 312 12.29 18.30 2.65
N LYS A 313 12.26 19.26 1.74
CA LYS A 313 12.28 20.70 2.04
C LYS A 313 11.28 21.43 1.14
N PHE A 314 11.10 22.71 1.38
CA PHE A 314 10.24 23.54 0.55
C PHE A 314 10.87 24.90 0.26
N SER A 315 10.40 25.52 -0.81
CA SER A 315 10.62 26.92 -1.12
C SER A 315 9.27 27.59 -1.36
N GLU A 316 9.22 28.92 -1.31
CA GLU A 316 8.02 29.70 -1.63
C GLU A 316 8.32 30.68 -2.76
N LEU A 317 7.36 30.87 -3.66
CA LEU A 317 7.39 31.89 -4.70
C LEU A 317 5.99 32.48 -4.82
N ASP A 318 5.87 33.80 -4.75
CA ASP A 318 4.63 34.53 -5.01
C ASP A 318 4.69 35.13 -6.42
N GLU A 319 3.88 34.58 -7.32
CA GLU A 319 3.82 35.00 -8.72
C GLU A 319 2.63 35.92 -8.94
N LYS A 320 2.88 37.14 -9.40
CA LYS A 320 1.84 38.13 -9.73
C LYS A 320 1.23 37.87 -11.10
N ASN A 321 1.97 37.26 -12.03
CA ASN A 321 1.53 36.98 -13.39
C ASN A 321 1.23 35.49 -13.60
N VAL A 322 0.04 35.05 -13.17
CA VAL A 322 -0.46 33.68 -13.36
C VAL A 322 -0.40 33.25 -14.82
N VAL A 323 -0.78 34.15 -15.73
CA VAL A 323 -0.90 33.87 -17.17
C VAL A 323 0.44 33.42 -17.75
N ARG A 324 1.56 33.97 -17.26
CA ARG A 324 2.91 33.52 -17.67
C ARG A 324 3.14 32.04 -17.36
N ILE A 325 2.78 31.62 -16.14
CA ILE A 325 2.96 30.24 -15.68
C ILE A 325 2.05 29.29 -16.45
N GLU A 326 0.77 29.66 -16.59
CA GLU A 326 -0.21 28.84 -17.30
C GLU A 326 0.15 28.66 -18.78
N LYS A 327 0.60 29.72 -19.46
CA LYS A 327 1.08 29.64 -20.84
C LYS A 327 2.29 28.70 -20.99
N SER A 328 3.18 28.65 -20.01
CA SER A 328 4.31 27.72 -20.01
C SER A 328 3.84 26.27 -19.84
N LEU A 329 2.92 26.03 -18.89
CA LEU A 329 2.38 24.70 -18.62
C LEU A 329 1.46 24.17 -19.72
N GLN A 330 0.66 25.02 -20.36
CA GLN A 330 -0.24 24.64 -21.46
C GLN A 330 0.53 24.12 -22.70
N LYS A 331 1.78 24.54 -22.90
CA LYS A 331 2.65 24.02 -23.97
C LYS A 331 3.10 22.58 -23.72
N ARG A 332 2.95 22.09 -22.49
CA ARG A 332 3.44 20.77 -22.06
C ARG A 332 2.32 19.75 -22.04
N LYS A 333 2.48 18.69 -22.85
CA LYS A 333 1.52 17.57 -22.91
C LYS A 333 1.69 16.57 -21.76
N ASP A 334 2.83 16.61 -21.07
CA ASP A 334 3.21 15.71 -20.00
C ASP A 334 2.78 16.19 -18.60
N ILE A 335 2.18 17.38 -18.50
CA ILE A 335 1.78 17.99 -17.23
C ILE A 335 0.31 18.40 -17.28
N GLN A 336 -0.43 17.96 -16.27
CA GLN A 336 -1.73 18.54 -15.92
C GLN A 336 -1.53 19.49 -14.74
N PHE A 337 -2.24 20.62 -14.70
CA PHE A 337 -2.12 21.58 -13.61
C PHE A 337 -3.47 22.12 -13.16
N LYS A 338 -3.53 22.62 -11.93
CA LYS A 338 -4.66 23.36 -11.39
C LYS A 338 -4.23 24.27 -10.26
N TRP A 339 -5.01 25.32 -10.02
CA TRP A 339 -4.85 26.20 -8.87
C TRP A 339 -5.87 25.84 -7.80
N VAL A 340 -5.43 25.71 -6.56
CA VAL A 340 -6.29 25.32 -5.42
C VAL A 340 -6.11 26.31 -4.28
N ASN A 341 -7.10 26.41 -3.40
CA ASN A 341 -6.94 27.19 -2.17
C ASN A 341 -5.97 26.49 -1.20
N GLU A 342 -5.32 27.25 -0.33
CA GLU A 342 -4.39 26.67 0.66
C GLU A 342 -5.07 25.65 1.59
N SER A 343 -6.35 25.85 1.90
CA SER A 343 -7.19 24.93 2.69
C SER A 343 -7.39 23.57 2.00
N GLU A 344 -7.38 23.54 0.67
CA GLU A 344 -7.62 22.35 -0.16
C GLU A 344 -6.32 21.57 -0.41
N LEU A 345 -5.15 22.10 -0.04
CA LEU A 345 -3.86 21.50 -0.39
C LEU A 345 -3.72 20.05 0.10
N LYS A 346 -4.19 19.74 1.31
CA LYS A 346 -4.13 18.37 1.87
C LYS A 346 -5.06 17.41 1.12
N GLU A 347 -6.14 17.94 0.55
CA GLU A 347 -7.08 17.20 -0.28
C GLU A 347 -6.52 16.92 -1.65
N GLU A 348 -5.98 17.96 -2.26
CA GLU A 348 -5.62 17.96 -3.68
C GLU A 348 -4.19 17.47 -3.92
N PHE A 349 -3.34 17.45 -2.90
CA PHE A 349 -2.08 16.71 -2.89
C PHE A 349 -2.18 15.53 -1.91
N PRO A 350 -2.76 14.38 -2.33
CA PRO A 350 -3.21 13.34 -1.41
C PRO A 350 -2.08 12.35 -1.08
N SER A 351 -0.95 12.88 -0.61
CA SER A 351 0.23 12.15 -0.16
C SER A 351 0.53 12.48 1.30
N SER A 352 1.11 11.53 2.05
CA SER A 352 1.62 11.82 3.40
C SER A 352 2.68 12.93 3.42
N ILE A 353 3.29 13.21 2.26
CA ILE A 353 4.24 14.32 2.06
C ILE A 353 3.55 15.68 2.20
N SER A 354 2.32 15.88 1.71
CA SER A 354 1.64 17.18 1.83
C SER A 354 1.45 17.58 3.29
N GLY A 355 1.02 16.65 4.14
CA GLY A 355 0.93 16.85 5.58
C GLY A 355 2.28 17.07 6.29
N LYS A 356 3.39 16.56 5.74
CA LYS A 356 4.74 16.88 6.24
C LYS A 356 5.16 18.30 5.82
N LEU A 357 4.92 18.69 4.57
CA LEU A 357 5.23 20.02 4.05
C LEU A 357 4.43 21.13 4.74
N ILE A 358 3.12 20.93 4.97
CA ILE A 358 2.29 21.89 5.72
C ILE A 358 2.84 22.07 7.15
N ARG A 359 3.22 20.97 7.82
CA ARG A 359 3.83 21.03 9.16
C ARG A 359 5.18 21.75 9.15
N LEU A 360 6.03 21.48 8.15
CA LEU A 360 7.32 22.18 7.98
C LEU A 360 7.10 23.68 7.79
N ARG A 361 6.18 24.06 6.90
CA ARG A 361 5.84 25.46 6.61
C ARG A 361 5.27 26.19 7.82
N ASN A 362 4.41 25.53 8.60
CA ASN A 362 3.87 26.10 9.84
C ASN A 362 4.94 26.24 10.93
N LYS A 363 5.92 25.34 11.01
CA LYS A 363 7.08 25.51 11.91
C LYS A 363 7.92 26.72 11.50
N ASN A 364 8.15 26.90 10.20
CA ASN A 364 8.88 28.06 9.70
C ASN A 364 8.19 29.39 10.03
N LYS A 365 6.87 29.48 9.86
CA LYS A 365 6.10 30.68 10.23
C LYS A 365 6.18 31.04 11.72
N LYS A 366 6.47 30.06 12.59
CA LYS A 366 6.68 30.26 14.03
C LYS A 366 8.12 30.63 14.40
N GLN A 367 9.06 30.59 13.46
CA GLN A 367 10.44 31.05 13.61
C GLN A 367 10.67 32.27 12.68
N PRO A 368 10.13 33.47 12.95
CA PRO A 368 10.67 34.66 12.32
C PRO A 368 12.10 34.88 12.84
N GLU A 369 12.99 35.31 11.95
CA GLU A 369 14.37 35.68 12.26
C GLU A 369 14.41 36.59 13.49
N LEU A 370 15.11 36.14 14.55
CA LEU A 370 15.58 37.08 15.57
C LEU A 370 16.45 38.10 14.82
N PRO A 371 16.18 39.41 14.93
CA PRO A 371 17.04 40.40 14.31
C PRO A 371 18.47 40.16 14.80
N VAL A 372 19.39 40.03 13.86
CA VAL A 372 20.82 40.04 14.13
C VAL A 372 21.10 41.40 14.75
N GLY A 373 21.19 41.44 16.07
CA GLY A 373 21.60 42.62 16.80
C GLY A 373 23.06 42.90 16.45
N ASN A 374 23.29 43.92 15.64
CA ASN A 374 24.56 44.64 15.66
C ASN A 374 24.56 45.49 16.94
N LEU A 375 25.28 45.02 17.96
CA LEU A 375 26.22 45.75 18.81
C LEU A 375 26.79 44.80 19.87
#